data_AF-A0A7S1F0T5-F1
#
_entry.id   AF-A0A7S1F0T5-F1
#
_cell.length_a   1.000
_cell.length_b   1.000
_cell.length_c   1.000
_cell.angle_alpha   90.00
_cell.angle_beta   90.00
_cell.angle_gamma   90.00
#
_symmetry.space_group_name_H-M   'P 1'
#
loop_
_entity.id
_entity.type
_entity.pdbx_description
1 polymer ?
#
loop_
_entity_poly.entity_id
_entity_poly.type
_entity_poly.pdbx_seq_one_letter_code
_entity_poly.pdbx_strand_id
1 'polypeptide(L)'
;VHRAWLNDPALDALNFANVEMPLPRFEPRVAPKLMKSLETNTHITSMILNNANMRLETAYELADALKVNTTLQVCNIETNFLDSASIKAIVEGLAQNPDSALEQLRLGEQKLVGGYFGRPVEEAVAHMMYENKKIVKLGFTTNDAHWNDTICRALLRNNDYARRIRKKGSLLNMDLLTAETKGLSKLVLSHPPDKAVWEIFEDDDEKLRLARSCMGEKKRLPTKEQLQAFARGQGKPLKYAEVAPLMKSFRSLVVGAAVDTNVLVEDQYATLTRGDLRAWSEQNEHWNLDVWPSLMKRFNFASDKQPVIEASDEFAAWLRGSA
;
A
#
# COMPACT_ATOMS: atom_id res chain seq x y z
N VAL A 1 -15.33 -17.44 -17.48
CA VAL A 1 -14.39 -18.58 -17.42
C VAL A 1 -13.13 -18.37 -18.25
N HIS A 2 -13.16 -18.32 -19.59
CA HIS A 2 -11.89 -18.28 -20.36
C HIS A 2 -10.98 -17.09 -20.03
N ARG A 3 -11.53 -15.88 -19.82
CA ARG A 3 -10.79 -14.69 -19.36
C ARG A 3 -10.07 -14.91 -18.01
N ALA A 4 -10.72 -15.57 -17.05
CA ALA A 4 -10.12 -15.91 -15.76
C ALA A 4 -8.94 -16.89 -15.92
N TRP A 5 -9.09 -17.90 -16.78
CA TRP A 5 -8.03 -18.84 -17.15
C TRP A 5 -6.83 -18.17 -17.85
N LEU A 6 -7.06 -17.10 -18.61
CA LEU A 6 -5.99 -16.33 -19.26
C LEU A 6 -5.37 -15.25 -18.36
N ASN A 7 -5.75 -15.22 -17.07
CA ASN A 7 -5.34 -14.19 -16.11
C ASN A 7 -5.55 -12.75 -16.62
N ASP A 8 -6.73 -12.48 -17.17
CA ASP A 8 -7.09 -11.16 -17.71
C ASP A 8 -7.05 -10.06 -16.63
N PRO A 9 -6.20 -9.02 -16.76
CA PRO A 9 -6.10 -7.93 -15.78
C PRO A 9 -7.36 -7.09 -15.62
N ALA A 10 -8.25 -7.10 -16.62
CA ALA A 10 -9.55 -6.41 -16.59
C ALA A 10 -10.69 -7.32 -16.09
N LEU A 11 -10.37 -8.37 -15.33
CA LEU A 11 -11.32 -9.25 -14.66
C LEU A 11 -10.98 -9.37 -13.17
N ASP A 12 -11.47 -8.41 -12.40
CA ASP A 12 -11.32 -8.30 -10.95
C ASP A 12 -12.43 -9.02 -10.15
N ALA A 13 -13.63 -9.14 -10.73
CA ALA A 13 -14.78 -9.76 -10.11
C ALA A 13 -15.46 -10.82 -10.99
N LEU A 14 -15.79 -11.97 -10.38
CA LEU A 14 -16.66 -13.01 -10.91
C LEU A 14 -18.00 -12.97 -10.18
N ASN A 15 -19.10 -12.77 -10.91
CA ASN A 15 -20.44 -12.87 -10.35
C ASN A 15 -21.33 -13.76 -11.24
N PHE A 16 -21.67 -14.93 -10.72
CA PHE A 16 -22.64 -15.87 -11.29
C PHE A 16 -23.74 -16.21 -10.25
N ALA A 17 -24.06 -15.26 -9.36
CA ALA A 17 -25.14 -15.40 -8.39
C ALA A 17 -26.46 -15.76 -9.09
N ASN A 18 -27.11 -16.85 -8.65
CA ASN A 18 -28.34 -17.41 -9.25
C ASN A 18 -28.23 -17.86 -10.72
N VAL A 19 -27.02 -17.99 -11.27
CA VAL A 19 -26.81 -18.52 -12.62
C VAL A 19 -26.49 -20.00 -12.52
N GLU A 20 -27.40 -20.86 -12.96
CA GLU A 20 -27.20 -22.31 -12.89
C GLU A 20 -26.07 -22.75 -13.85
N MET A 21 -24.88 -23.03 -13.31
CA MET A 21 -23.78 -23.55 -14.12
C MET A 21 -24.09 -24.98 -14.60
N PRO A 22 -23.64 -25.36 -15.82
CA PRO A 22 -23.80 -26.71 -16.33
C PRO A 22 -23.03 -27.71 -15.47
N LEU A 23 -23.55 -28.94 -15.39
CA LEU A 23 -22.99 -29.98 -14.54
C LEU A 23 -21.52 -30.31 -14.94
N PRO A 24 -20.59 -30.47 -13.99
CA PRO A 24 -19.18 -30.74 -14.26
C PRO A 24 -18.93 -31.92 -15.22
N ARG A 25 -19.72 -32.99 -15.10
CA ARG A 25 -19.66 -34.18 -15.97
C ARG A 25 -20.03 -33.94 -17.43
N PHE A 26 -20.79 -32.89 -17.73
CA PHE A 26 -21.24 -32.55 -19.08
C PHE A 26 -20.48 -31.37 -19.67
N GLU A 27 -20.02 -30.44 -18.83
CA GLU A 27 -19.22 -29.29 -19.28
C GLU A 27 -18.11 -28.94 -18.27
N PRO A 28 -16.99 -29.70 -18.25
CA PRO A 28 -15.89 -29.46 -17.33
C PRO A 28 -15.15 -28.13 -17.65
N ARG A 29 -15.35 -27.55 -18.84
CA ARG A 29 -14.70 -26.30 -19.26
C ARG A 29 -15.39 -25.05 -18.66
N VAL A 30 -16.46 -25.22 -17.90
CA VAL A 30 -17.13 -24.12 -17.17
C VAL A 30 -16.73 -24.11 -15.70
N ALA A 31 -17.42 -24.84 -14.82
CA ALA A 31 -17.22 -24.66 -13.38
C ALA A 31 -15.87 -25.23 -12.87
N PRO A 32 -15.44 -26.46 -13.21
CA PRO A 32 -14.12 -26.96 -12.80
C PRO A 32 -12.97 -26.10 -13.33
N LYS A 33 -13.00 -25.75 -14.62
CA LYS A 33 -12.01 -24.84 -15.24
C LYS A 33 -11.99 -23.46 -14.58
N LEU A 34 -13.13 -22.95 -14.11
CA LEU A 34 -13.18 -21.68 -13.38
C LEU A 34 -12.47 -21.78 -12.04
N MET A 35 -12.74 -22.85 -11.26
CA MET A 35 -12.10 -23.04 -9.95
C MET A 35 -10.59 -23.22 -10.11
N LYS A 36 -10.18 -24.11 -11.02
CA LYS A 36 -8.78 -24.34 -11.36
C LYS A 36 -8.04 -23.09 -11.83
N SER A 37 -8.71 -22.17 -12.55
CA SER A 37 -8.06 -20.92 -12.96
C SER A 37 -7.60 -20.04 -11.80
N LEU A 38 -8.18 -20.20 -10.60
CA LEU A 38 -7.79 -19.44 -9.42
C LEU A 38 -6.42 -19.87 -8.86
N GLU A 39 -5.90 -21.06 -9.22
CA GLU A 39 -4.53 -21.48 -8.86
C GLU A 39 -3.48 -20.48 -9.36
N THR A 40 -3.69 -19.90 -10.55
CA THR A 40 -2.72 -19.03 -11.24
C THR A 40 -3.23 -17.60 -11.49
N ASN A 41 -4.50 -17.31 -11.20
CA ASN A 41 -5.07 -15.98 -11.39
C ASN A 41 -4.63 -15.02 -10.29
N THR A 42 -4.17 -13.83 -10.69
CA THR A 42 -3.62 -12.79 -9.82
C THR A 42 -4.45 -11.50 -9.79
N HIS A 43 -5.63 -11.48 -10.41
CA HIS A 43 -6.44 -10.27 -10.60
C HIS A 43 -7.83 -10.38 -9.97
N ILE A 44 -8.40 -11.58 -9.90
CA ILE A 44 -9.71 -11.80 -9.29
C ILE A 44 -9.60 -11.64 -7.77
N THR A 45 -10.33 -10.65 -7.26
CA THR A 45 -10.46 -10.33 -5.83
C THR A 45 -11.82 -10.76 -5.27
N SER A 46 -12.85 -10.88 -6.12
CA SER A 46 -14.20 -11.23 -5.70
C SER A 46 -14.78 -12.37 -6.54
N MET A 47 -15.29 -13.41 -5.87
CA MET A 47 -15.98 -14.53 -6.48
C MET A 47 -17.32 -14.79 -5.78
N ILE A 48 -18.41 -14.53 -6.50
CA ILE A 48 -19.79 -14.66 -6.02
C ILE A 48 -20.50 -15.71 -6.88
N LEU A 49 -20.71 -16.89 -6.30
CA LEU A 49 -21.32 -18.08 -6.90
C LEU A 49 -22.47 -18.63 -6.05
N ASN A 50 -23.15 -17.78 -5.27
CA ASN A 50 -24.28 -18.24 -4.47
C ASN A 50 -25.41 -18.73 -5.40
N ASN A 51 -25.98 -19.90 -5.09
CA ASN A 51 -27.01 -20.54 -5.93
C ASN A 51 -26.58 -20.74 -7.40
N ALA A 52 -25.34 -21.16 -7.65
CA ALA A 52 -24.75 -21.31 -8.99
C ALA A 52 -24.52 -22.77 -9.46
N ASN A 53 -25.15 -23.76 -8.81
CA ASN A 53 -25.04 -25.20 -9.10
C ASN A 53 -23.65 -25.83 -8.87
N MET A 54 -22.85 -25.29 -7.94
CA MET A 54 -21.59 -25.92 -7.54
C MET A 54 -21.84 -27.29 -6.88
N ARG A 55 -20.93 -28.23 -7.14
CA ARG A 55 -20.99 -29.66 -6.75
C ARG A 55 -19.62 -30.16 -6.28
N LEU A 56 -19.59 -31.40 -5.80
CA LEU A 56 -18.41 -32.11 -5.27
C LEU A 56 -17.14 -31.89 -6.12
N GLU A 57 -17.21 -32.12 -7.44
CA GLU A 57 -16.05 -32.01 -8.33
C GLU A 57 -15.49 -30.59 -8.40
N THR A 58 -16.36 -29.58 -8.34
CA THR A 58 -15.95 -28.16 -8.31
C THR A 58 -15.40 -27.73 -6.96
N ALA A 59 -15.82 -28.37 -5.86
CA ALA A 59 -15.32 -28.04 -4.54
C ALA A 59 -13.87 -28.47 -4.32
N TYR A 60 -13.47 -29.62 -4.87
CA TYR A 60 -12.07 -30.07 -4.77
C TYR A 60 -11.12 -29.19 -5.59
N GLU A 61 -11.46 -28.84 -6.84
CA GLU A 61 -10.66 -27.87 -7.63
C GLU A 61 -10.59 -26.49 -6.95
N LEU A 62 -11.65 -26.07 -6.24
CA LEU A 62 -11.61 -24.83 -5.43
C LEU A 62 -10.73 -24.99 -4.18
N ALA A 63 -10.79 -26.13 -3.50
CA ALA A 63 -9.95 -26.42 -2.35
C ALA A 63 -8.46 -26.41 -2.70
N ASP A 64 -8.09 -26.99 -3.85
CA ASP A 64 -6.71 -26.97 -4.35
C ASP A 64 -6.28 -25.56 -4.77
N ALA A 65 -7.14 -24.81 -5.46
CA ALA A 65 -6.86 -23.41 -5.78
C ALA A 65 -6.66 -22.52 -4.54
N LEU A 66 -7.46 -22.70 -3.49
CA LEU A 66 -7.35 -21.92 -2.25
C LEU A 66 -6.10 -22.24 -1.42
N LYS A 67 -5.40 -23.36 -1.66
CA LYS A 67 -4.08 -23.65 -1.05
C LYS A 67 -2.99 -22.69 -1.53
N VAL A 68 -3.13 -22.13 -2.73
CA VAL A 68 -2.08 -21.31 -3.39
C VAL A 68 -2.53 -19.90 -3.77
N ASN A 69 -3.83 -19.64 -3.93
CA ASN A 69 -4.30 -18.32 -4.32
C ASN A 69 -4.10 -17.27 -3.20
N THR A 70 -3.45 -16.15 -3.54
CA THR A 70 -3.13 -15.05 -2.62
C THR A 70 -3.83 -13.74 -2.98
N THR A 71 -4.82 -13.75 -3.88
CA THR A 71 -5.47 -12.52 -4.40
C THR A 71 -6.97 -12.43 -4.13
N LEU A 72 -7.65 -13.58 -3.97
CA LEU A 72 -9.08 -13.62 -3.69
C LEU A 72 -9.36 -13.12 -2.27
N GLN A 73 -10.17 -12.06 -2.18
CA GLN A 73 -10.57 -11.40 -0.92
C GLN A 73 -12.00 -11.78 -0.50
N VAL A 74 -12.88 -12.03 -1.46
CA VAL A 74 -14.30 -12.38 -1.23
C VAL A 74 -14.65 -13.67 -1.96
N CYS A 75 -15.14 -14.66 -1.22
CA CYS A 75 -15.66 -15.92 -1.75
C CYS A 75 -17.05 -16.17 -1.17
N ASN A 76 -18.09 -16.19 -2.02
CA ASN A 76 -19.43 -16.62 -1.65
C ASN A 76 -19.87 -17.83 -2.50
N ILE A 77 -20.10 -18.96 -1.84
CA ILE A 77 -20.57 -20.22 -2.40
C ILE A 77 -21.82 -20.76 -1.66
N GLU A 78 -22.56 -19.91 -0.95
CA GLU A 78 -23.82 -20.25 -0.27
C GLU A 78 -24.87 -20.86 -1.23
N THR A 79 -25.78 -21.69 -0.73
CA THR A 79 -26.95 -22.18 -1.51
C THR A 79 -26.59 -23.01 -2.75
N ASN A 80 -25.47 -23.74 -2.71
CA ASN A 80 -25.07 -24.70 -3.75
C ASN A 80 -25.40 -26.15 -3.35
N PHE A 81 -24.93 -27.14 -4.12
CA PHE A 81 -25.10 -28.57 -3.86
C PHE A 81 -23.80 -29.19 -3.33
N LEU A 82 -23.14 -28.51 -2.37
CA LEU A 82 -21.94 -29.02 -1.70
C LEU A 82 -22.34 -29.85 -0.48
N ASP A 83 -21.62 -30.96 -0.27
CA ASP A 83 -21.76 -31.81 0.91
C ASP A 83 -20.71 -31.47 1.99
N SER A 84 -20.81 -32.11 3.15
CA SER A 84 -19.87 -31.90 4.26
C SER A 84 -18.40 -32.15 3.88
N ALA A 85 -18.13 -33.12 3.01
CA ALA A 85 -16.78 -33.44 2.56
C ALA A 85 -16.20 -32.35 1.65
N SER A 86 -17.02 -31.84 0.72
CA SER A 86 -16.71 -30.69 -0.14
C SER A 86 -16.33 -29.46 0.68
N ILE A 87 -17.17 -29.10 1.67
CA ILE A 87 -16.95 -27.94 2.52
C ILE A 87 -15.71 -28.11 3.38
N LYS A 88 -15.50 -29.30 3.97
CA LYS A 88 -14.30 -29.60 4.75
C LYS A 88 -13.03 -29.44 3.91
N ALA A 89 -13.00 -29.98 2.68
CA ALA A 89 -11.85 -29.86 1.80
C ALA A 89 -11.50 -28.40 1.47
N ILE A 90 -12.50 -27.57 1.15
CA ILE A 90 -12.32 -26.13 0.89
C ILE A 90 -11.67 -25.42 2.09
N VAL A 91 -12.15 -25.73 3.30
CA VAL A 91 -11.67 -25.13 4.56
C VAL A 91 -10.26 -25.62 4.92
N GLU A 92 -9.97 -26.90 4.76
CA GLU A 92 -8.63 -27.47 4.98
C GLU A 92 -7.60 -26.97 3.95
N GLY A 93 -8.01 -26.78 2.69
CA GLY A 93 -7.18 -26.16 1.67
C GLY A 93 -6.83 -24.72 2.00
N LEU A 94 -7.82 -23.93 2.45
CA LEU A 94 -7.59 -22.56 2.91
C LEU A 94 -6.71 -22.49 4.19
N ALA A 95 -6.85 -23.45 5.11
CA ALA A 95 -6.01 -23.53 6.31
C ALA A 95 -4.52 -23.79 6.01
N GLN A 96 -4.21 -24.40 4.85
CA GLN A 96 -2.84 -24.63 4.39
C GLN A 96 -2.20 -23.38 3.75
N ASN A 97 -2.96 -22.30 3.54
CA ASN A 97 -2.51 -21.09 2.87
C ASN A 97 -2.39 -19.90 3.86
N PRO A 98 -1.21 -19.67 4.47
CA PRO A 98 -1.00 -18.55 5.39
C PRO A 98 -1.06 -17.18 4.70
N ASP A 99 -0.76 -17.14 3.40
CA ASP A 99 -0.63 -15.90 2.62
C ASP A 99 -1.93 -15.47 1.94
N SER A 100 -2.97 -16.32 1.92
CA SER A 100 -4.30 -16.06 1.36
C SER A 100 -4.81 -14.65 1.66
N ALA A 101 -5.37 -13.95 0.67
CA ALA A 101 -5.94 -12.61 0.87
C ALA A 101 -7.40 -12.63 1.37
N LEU A 102 -7.96 -13.80 1.70
CA LEU A 102 -9.39 -13.94 1.93
C LEU A 102 -9.85 -13.23 3.21
N GLU A 103 -10.72 -12.22 3.04
CA GLU A 103 -11.33 -11.44 4.11
C GLU A 103 -12.78 -11.87 4.41
N GLN A 104 -13.49 -12.35 3.38
CA GLN A 104 -14.91 -12.68 3.45
C GLN A 104 -15.15 -14.05 2.81
N LEU A 105 -15.55 -15.01 3.62
CA LEU A 105 -15.81 -16.39 3.19
C LEU A 105 -17.23 -16.79 3.57
N ARG A 106 -18.05 -17.23 2.62
CA ARG A 106 -19.45 -17.60 2.85
C ARG A 106 -19.76 -18.95 2.21
N LEU A 107 -20.18 -19.92 3.02
CA LEU A 107 -20.28 -21.34 2.66
C LEU A 107 -21.54 -22.04 3.22
N GLY A 108 -22.32 -21.37 4.08
CA GLY A 108 -23.53 -21.92 4.68
C GLY A 108 -24.68 -22.21 3.71
N GLU A 109 -25.79 -22.69 4.28
CA GLU A 109 -27.06 -22.92 3.58
C GLU A 109 -26.95 -23.78 2.31
N GLN A 110 -26.21 -24.90 2.35
CA GLN A 110 -26.09 -25.79 1.19
C GLN A 110 -27.35 -26.63 1.00
N LYS A 111 -27.79 -26.82 -0.24
CA LYS A 111 -29.05 -27.53 -0.59
C LYS A 111 -29.09 -29.00 -0.19
N LEU A 112 -27.94 -29.64 0.05
CA LEU A 112 -27.85 -31.06 0.43
C LEU A 112 -27.84 -31.29 1.95
N VAL A 113 -27.32 -30.33 2.73
CA VAL A 113 -27.05 -30.49 4.18
C VAL A 113 -27.59 -29.34 5.05
N GLY A 114 -28.19 -28.31 4.43
CA GLY A 114 -28.68 -27.11 5.09
C GLY A 114 -27.54 -26.29 5.71
N GLY A 115 -27.77 -25.80 6.93
CA GLY A 115 -26.78 -25.08 7.74
C GLY A 115 -25.94 -25.97 8.68
N TYR A 116 -26.17 -27.29 8.74
CA TYR A 116 -25.42 -28.19 9.64
C TYR A 116 -24.58 -29.20 8.86
N PHE A 117 -23.27 -29.02 8.93
CA PHE A 117 -22.29 -29.82 8.18
C PHE A 117 -21.71 -31.00 8.96
N GLY A 118 -22.00 -31.09 10.26
CA GLY A 118 -21.43 -32.10 11.16
C GLY A 118 -20.14 -31.65 11.84
N ARG A 119 -19.91 -32.14 13.07
CA ARG A 119 -18.77 -31.82 13.92
C ARG A 119 -17.39 -31.79 13.23
N PRO A 120 -17.01 -32.74 12.35
CA PRO A 120 -15.70 -32.70 11.69
C PRO A 120 -15.49 -31.50 10.76
N VAL A 121 -16.56 -30.86 10.30
CA VAL A 121 -16.51 -29.64 9.49
C VAL A 121 -16.45 -28.41 10.39
N GLU A 122 -17.22 -28.40 11.49
CA GLU A 122 -17.17 -27.33 12.49
C GLU A 122 -15.78 -27.21 13.13
N GLU A 123 -15.15 -28.34 13.46
CA GLU A 123 -13.77 -28.44 13.94
C GLU A 123 -12.77 -27.90 12.90
N ALA A 124 -12.88 -28.31 11.63
CA ALA A 124 -12.01 -27.81 10.56
C ALA A 124 -12.15 -26.30 10.35
N VAL A 125 -13.37 -25.75 10.43
CA VAL A 125 -13.62 -24.30 10.34
C VAL A 125 -13.06 -23.57 11.55
N ALA A 126 -13.20 -24.11 12.77
CA ALA A 126 -12.62 -23.54 13.98
C ALA A 126 -11.09 -23.50 13.92
N HIS A 127 -10.45 -24.59 13.45
CA HIS A 127 -9.00 -24.66 13.26
C HIS A 127 -8.51 -23.67 12.19
N MET A 128 -9.18 -23.62 11.03
CA MET A 128 -8.87 -22.65 9.97
C MET A 128 -8.98 -21.21 10.47
N MET A 129 -10.03 -20.86 11.22
CA MET A 129 -10.20 -19.54 11.81
C MET A 129 -9.19 -19.24 12.93
N TYR A 130 -8.73 -20.25 13.66
CA TYR A 130 -7.69 -20.08 14.67
C TYR A 130 -6.37 -19.60 14.04
N GLU A 131 -5.93 -20.25 12.96
CA GLU A 131 -4.71 -19.87 12.23
C GLU A 131 -4.88 -18.61 11.37
N ASN A 132 -5.99 -18.49 10.63
CA ASN A 132 -6.22 -17.38 9.70
C ASN A 132 -6.53 -16.07 10.43
N LYS A 133 -5.75 -15.02 10.13
CA LYS A 133 -5.82 -13.70 10.77
C LYS A 133 -6.49 -12.61 9.91
N LYS A 134 -6.92 -12.95 8.69
CA LYS A 134 -7.45 -12.01 7.68
C LYS A 134 -8.97 -12.10 7.49
N ILE A 135 -9.57 -13.28 7.67
CA ILE A 135 -11.03 -13.44 7.56
C ILE A 135 -11.73 -12.63 8.66
N VAL A 136 -12.48 -11.62 8.25
CA VAL A 136 -13.28 -10.72 9.11
C VAL A 136 -14.78 -11.00 9.03
N LYS A 137 -15.25 -11.69 7.98
CA LYS A 137 -16.64 -12.15 7.87
C LYS A 137 -16.68 -13.61 7.43
N LEU A 138 -17.39 -14.42 8.21
CA LEU A 138 -17.62 -15.84 7.94
C LEU A 138 -19.13 -16.10 7.85
N GLY A 139 -19.59 -16.58 6.70
CA GLY A 139 -20.95 -17.10 6.50
C GLY A 139 -20.98 -18.60 6.74
N PHE A 140 -20.98 -19.01 8.01
CA PHE A 140 -21.05 -20.41 8.46
C PHE A 140 -21.74 -20.48 9.82
N THR A 141 -22.55 -21.51 10.02
CA THR A 141 -23.30 -21.77 11.26
C THR A 141 -22.79 -23.04 11.94
N THR A 142 -22.53 -22.96 13.24
CA THR A 142 -22.12 -24.09 14.08
C THR A 142 -23.18 -24.41 15.12
N ASN A 143 -23.45 -25.70 15.32
CA ASN A 143 -24.30 -26.18 16.40
C ASN A 143 -23.50 -26.46 17.68
N ASP A 144 -22.21 -26.83 17.58
CA ASP A 144 -21.38 -27.02 18.78
C ASP A 144 -20.92 -25.69 19.39
N ALA A 145 -21.23 -25.49 20.67
CA ALA A 145 -20.93 -24.26 21.39
C ALA A 145 -19.42 -24.01 21.56
N HIS A 146 -18.60 -25.06 21.61
CA HIS A 146 -17.14 -24.92 21.74
C HIS A 146 -16.51 -24.33 20.46
N TRP A 147 -16.90 -24.86 19.30
CA TRP A 147 -16.45 -24.35 18.01
C TRP A 147 -17.02 -22.96 17.73
N ASN A 148 -18.26 -22.68 18.14
CA ASN A 148 -18.85 -21.36 18.03
C ASN A 148 -18.03 -20.28 18.77
N ASP A 149 -17.67 -20.52 20.04
CA ASP A 149 -16.85 -19.59 20.82
C ASP A 149 -15.46 -19.38 20.19
N THR A 150 -14.81 -20.46 19.74
CA THR A 150 -13.51 -20.38 19.06
C THR A 150 -13.58 -19.52 17.78
N ILE A 151 -14.58 -19.74 16.93
CA ILE A 151 -14.81 -18.96 15.71
C ILE A 151 -15.15 -17.49 16.05
N CYS A 152 -15.99 -17.23 17.05
CA CYS A 152 -16.33 -15.89 17.48
C CYS A 152 -15.11 -15.11 18.00
N ARG A 153 -14.27 -15.74 18.81
CA ARG A 153 -13.00 -15.14 19.29
C ARG A 153 -12.04 -14.85 18.15
N ALA A 154 -11.91 -15.76 17.18
CA ALA A 154 -11.10 -15.53 15.98
C ALA A 154 -11.63 -14.36 15.14
N LEU A 155 -12.95 -14.29 14.90
CA LEU A 155 -13.57 -13.17 14.19
C LEU A 155 -13.39 -11.84 14.93
N LEU A 156 -13.52 -11.81 16.26
CA LEU A 156 -13.26 -10.61 17.07
C LEU A 156 -11.79 -10.17 16.99
N ARG A 157 -10.84 -11.12 17.11
CA ARG A 157 -9.40 -10.87 16.92
C ARG A 157 -9.11 -10.28 15.55
N ASN A 158 -9.64 -10.90 14.48
CA ASN A 158 -9.38 -10.50 13.11
C ASN A 158 -10.04 -9.15 12.78
N ASN A 159 -11.26 -8.91 13.25
CA ASN A 159 -11.92 -7.60 13.11
C ASN A 159 -11.20 -6.51 13.89
N ASP A 160 -10.69 -6.79 15.09
CA ASP A 160 -9.87 -5.81 15.82
C ASP A 160 -8.52 -5.59 15.11
N TYR A 161 -7.88 -6.62 14.56
CA TYR A 161 -6.67 -6.47 13.77
C TYR A 161 -6.91 -5.61 12.52
N ALA A 162 -7.96 -5.90 11.74
CA ALA A 162 -8.38 -5.09 10.59
C ALA A 162 -8.87 -3.68 10.98
N ARG A 163 -9.44 -3.50 12.17
CA ARG A 163 -9.77 -2.18 12.74
C ARG A 163 -8.49 -1.44 13.12
N ARG A 164 -7.50 -2.10 13.73
CA ARG A 164 -6.19 -1.52 14.05
C ARG A 164 -5.40 -1.21 12.78
N ILE A 165 -5.50 -2.01 11.72
CA ILE A 165 -4.93 -1.69 10.40
C ILE A 165 -5.66 -0.53 9.76
N ARG A 166 -7.00 -0.47 9.76
CA ARG A 166 -7.72 0.71 9.23
C ARG A 166 -7.51 1.97 10.07
N LYS A 167 -7.41 1.84 11.39
CA LYS A 167 -7.03 2.96 12.27
C LYS A 167 -5.58 3.35 12.03
N LYS A 168 -4.65 2.40 11.86
CA LYS A 168 -3.26 2.68 11.44
C LYS A 168 -3.20 3.27 10.05
N GLY A 169 -4.01 2.86 9.07
CA GLY A 169 -4.10 3.47 7.75
C GLY A 169 -4.66 4.89 7.81
N SER A 170 -5.69 5.11 8.63
CA SER A 170 -6.24 6.43 8.97
C SER A 170 -5.29 7.29 9.82
N LEU A 171 -4.28 6.68 10.47
CA LEU A 171 -3.21 7.33 11.22
C LEU A 171 -1.88 7.34 10.43
N LEU A 172 -1.79 6.68 9.29
CA LEU A 172 -0.70 6.75 8.31
C LEU A 172 -1.06 7.81 7.26
N ASN A 173 -2.36 8.09 7.09
CA ASN A 173 -2.88 9.34 6.53
C ASN A 173 -2.77 10.56 7.48
N MET A 174 -2.03 10.50 8.61
CA MET A 174 -1.84 11.66 9.53
C MET A 174 -0.55 11.65 10.39
N ASP A 175 -0.32 10.61 11.20
CA ASP A 175 0.29 10.75 12.53
C ASP A 175 1.20 9.56 12.95
N LEU A 176 0.66 8.39 13.33
CA LEU A 176 1.27 7.48 14.31
C LEU A 176 2.22 6.40 13.78
N LEU A 177 3.24 6.81 13.03
CA LEU A 177 4.59 6.24 13.22
C LEU A 177 5.30 7.16 14.23
N THR A 178 5.67 6.65 15.40
CA THR A 178 6.50 7.39 16.36
C THR A 178 7.84 7.68 15.71
N ALA A 179 8.02 8.90 15.21
CA ALA A 179 9.23 9.29 14.53
C ALA A 179 10.39 9.27 15.53
N GLU A 180 11.44 8.48 15.24
CA GLU A 180 12.65 8.51 16.05
C GLU A 180 13.35 9.84 15.75
N THR A 181 13.41 10.73 16.75
CA THR A 181 13.98 12.07 16.58
C THR A 181 15.50 11.98 16.49
N LYS A 182 16.08 12.57 15.45
CA LYS A 182 17.54 12.66 15.24
C LYS A 182 17.95 14.11 15.02
N GLY A 183 19.16 14.46 15.42
CA GLY A 183 19.73 15.78 15.11
C GLY A 183 20.04 15.88 13.61
N LEU A 184 19.55 16.92 12.94
CA LEU A 184 19.73 17.18 11.51
C LEU A 184 21.00 18.00 11.25
N SER A 185 21.92 17.52 10.40
CA SER A 185 23.13 18.28 10.02
C SER A 185 23.13 18.69 8.54
N LYS A 186 22.79 17.76 7.64
CA LYS A 186 22.75 17.98 6.18
C LYS A 186 21.55 17.28 5.54
N LEU A 187 20.97 17.93 4.54
CA LEU A 187 19.99 17.37 3.61
C LEU A 187 20.58 17.38 2.20
N VAL A 188 20.63 16.22 1.55
CA VAL A 188 21.04 16.05 0.16
C VAL A 188 19.82 15.65 -0.66
N LEU A 189 19.40 16.52 -1.56
CA LEU A 189 18.29 16.32 -2.49
C LEU A 189 18.75 15.35 -3.58
N SER A 190 18.29 14.09 -3.54
CA SER A 190 18.90 13.01 -4.32
C SER A 190 18.22 12.79 -5.68
N HIS A 191 16.89 12.70 -5.72
CA HIS A 191 16.12 12.52 -6.95
C HIS A 191 15.26 13.77 -7.20
N PRO A 192 15.20 14.29 -8.44
CA PRO A 192 14.28 15.37 -8.80
C PRO A 192 12.81 14.89 -8.71
N PRO A 193 11.84 15.80 -8.53
CA PRO A 193 10.43 15.45 -8.61
C PRO A 193 10.00 15.18 -10.06
N ASP A 194 8.93 14.39 -10.22
CA ASP A 194 8.26 14.15 -11.50
C ASP A 194 7.66 15.44 -12.11
N LYS A 195 7.42 16.45 -11.27
CA LYS A 195 6.94 17.77 -11.71
C LYS A 195 8.03 18.53 -12.44
N ALA A 196 7.66 19.12 -13.56
CA ALA A 196 8.55 19.99 -14.29
C ALA A 196 8.88 21.27 -13.51
N VAL A 197 10.06 21.85 -13.78
CA VAL A 197 10.60 22.99 -13.03
C VAL A 197 9.64 24.19 -13.01
N TRP A 198 8.98 24.45 -14.14
CA TRP A 198 8.03 25.55 -14.32
C TRP A 198 6.72 25.39 -13.53
N GLU A 199 6.38 24.18 -13.07
CA GLU A 199 5.21 23.95 -12.19
C GLU A 199 5.50 24.32 -10.72
N ILE A 200 6.77 24.46 -10.37
CA ILE A 200 7.23 24.76 -8.99
C ILE A 200 7.83 26.16 -8.90
N PHE A 201 8.50 26.62 -9.95
CA PHE A 201 9.07 27.95 -10.06
C PHE A 201 8.40 28.69 -11.21
N GLU A 202 7.59 29.71 -10.88
CA GLU A 202 7.02 30.62 -11.87
C GLU A 202 8.15 31.22 -12.73
N ASP A 203 8.13 30.95 -14.05
CA ASP A 203 9.27 31.27 -14.92
C ASP A 203 9.43 32.78 -15.20
N ASP A 204 8.42 33.58 -14.86
CA ASP A 204 8.45 35.05 -14.91
C ASP A 204 9.28 35.68 -13.77
N ASP A 205 9.61 34.95 -12.69
CA ASP A 205 10.49 35.46 -11.64
C ASP A 205 11.98 35.25 -11.99
N GLU A 206 12.57 36.28 -12.60
CA GLU A 206 14.00 36.33 -12.91
C GLU A 206 14.91 36.11 -11.69
N LYS A 207 14.48 36.50 -10.49
CA LYS A 207 15.27 36.39 -9.26
C LYS A 207 15.28 34.97 -8.73
N LEU A 208 14.15 34.26 -8.81
CA LEU A 208 14.10 32.82 -8.57
C LEU A 208 14.91 32.06 -9.62
N ARG A 209 14.92 32.49 -10.88
CA ARG A 209 15.78 31.91 -11.93
C ARG A 209 17.27 32.08 -11.65
N LEU A 210 17.70 33.25 -11.13
CA LEU A 210 19.07 33.46 -10.66
C LEU A 210 19.44 32.53 -9.49
N ALA A 211 18.52 32.33 -8.53
CA ALA A 211 18.73 31.44 -7.40
C ALA A 211 18.81 29.96 -7.83
N ARG A 212 17.90 29.53 -8.72
CA ARG A 212 17.93 28.21 -9.41
C ARG A 212 19.29 27.95 -10.04
N SER A 213 19.77 28.87 -10.89
CA SER A 213 21.06 28.74 -11.57
C SER A 213 22.24 28.67 -10.59
N CYS A 214 22.26 29.53 -9.56
CA CYS A 214 23.32 29.56 -8.56
C CYS A 214 23.44 28.22 -7.78
N MET A 215 22.30 27.64 -7.40
CA MET A 215 22.27 26.34 -6.71
C MET A 215 22.59 25.18 -7.66
N GLY A 216 22.12 25.23 -8.91
CA GLY A 216 22.42 24.22 -9.93
C GLY A 216 23.89 24.17 -10.36
N GLU A 217 24.60 25.30 -10.34
CA GLU A 217 26.05 25.34 -10.55
C GLU A 217 26.84 24.89 -9.31
N LYS A 218 26.47 25.37 -8.12
CA LYS A 218 27.22 25.10 -6.87
C LYS A 218 26.85 23.78 -6.20
N LYS A 219 25.80 23.09 -6.68
CA LYS A 219 25.20 21.87 -6.10
C LYS A 219 24.85 22.00 -4.61
N ARG A 220 24.65 23.24 -4.14
CA ARG A 220 24.46 23.60 -2.74
C ARG A 220 23.68 24.90 -2.63
N LEU A 221 22.78 24.98 -1.65
CA LEU A 221 22.00 26.18 -1.38
C LEU A 221 22.96 27.35 -1.02
N PRO A 222 22.96 28.44 -1.80
CA PRO A 222 23.93 29.52 -1.61
C PRO A 222 23.62 30.35 -0.36
N THR A 223 24.65 30.96 0.23
CA THR A 223 24.43 32.02 1.24
C THR A 223 23.93 33.32 0.59
N LYS A 224 23.44 34.27 1.40
CA LYS A 224 22.96 35.58 0.92
C LYS A 224 24.06 36.33 0.14
N GLU A 225 25.29 36.27 0.63
CA GLU A 225 26.50 36.87 0.05
C GLU A 225 26.89 36.16 -1.25
N GLN A 226 26.82 34.83 -1.25
CA GLN A 226 27.12 34.02 -2.44
C GLN A 226 26.11 34.24 -3.57
N LEU A 227 24.82 34.41 -3.25
CA LEU A 227 23.80 34.76 -4.24
C LEU A 227 23.98 36.19 -4.75
N GLN A 228 24.29 37.16 -3.88
CA GLN A 228 24.61 38.53 -4.29
C GLN A 228 25.83 38.59 -5.22
N ALA A 229 26.91 37.87 -4.89
CA ALA A 229 28.11 37.80 -5.72
C ALA A 229 27.82 37.17 -7.10
N PHE A 230 27.06 36.07 -7.12
CA PHE A 230 26.64 35.42 -8.36
C PHE A 230 25.76 36.33 -9.23
N ALA A 231 24.76 36.98 -8.62
CA ALA A 231 23.87 37.90 -9.32
C ALA A 231 24.61 39.12 -9.90
N ARG A 232 25.62 39.64 -9.21
CA ARG A 232 26.55 40.66 -9.75
C ARG A 232 27.35 40.13 -10.95
N GLY A 233 27.88 38.92 -10.86
CA GLY A 233 28.62 38.27 -11.96
C GLY A 233 27.76 38.05 -13.21
N GLN A 234 26.48 37.75 -13.04
CA GLN A 234 25.48 37.62 -14.11
C GLN A 234 24.90 38.98 -14.59
N GLY A 235 25.47 40.11 -14.18
CA GLY A 235 25.02 41.45 -14.59
C GLY A 235 23.67 41.91 -14.00
N LYS A 236 23.08 41.17 -13.06
CA LYS A 236 21.77 41.43 -12.44
C LYS A 236 21.89 41.63 -10.93
N PRO A 237 22.44 42.76 -10.44
CA PRO A 237 22.72 42.94 -9.01
C PRO A 237 21.45 42.98 -8.14
N LEU A 238 21.36 42.09 -7.16
CA LEU A 238 20.27 42.05 -6.18
C LEU A 238 20.51 43.03 -5.01
N LYS A 239 19.47 43.77 -4.59
CA LYS A 239 19.54 44.66 -3.42
C LYS A 239 19.55 43.85 -2.12
N TYR A 240 20.26 44.34 -1.10
CA TYR A 240 20.37 43.68 0.21
C TYR A 240 19.01 43.32 0.83
N ALA A 241 18.04 44.25 0.77
CA ALA A 241 16.68 44.05 1.28
C ALA A 241 15.87 42.97 0.54
N GLU A 242 16.20 42.69 -0.73
CA GLU A 242 15.45 41.75 -1.58
C GLU A 242 15.97 40.31 -1.46
N VAL A 243 17.24 40.14 -1.05
CA VAL A 243 17.92 38.83 -1.01
C VAL A 243 17.43 37.93 0.13
N ALA A 244 17.11 38.50 1.30
CA ALA A 244 16.62 37.67 2.42
C ALA A 244 15.22 37.09 2.17
N PRO A 245 14.21 37.86 1.68
CA PRO A 245 12.93 37.30 1.24
C PRO A 245 13.08 36.29 0.10
N LEU A 246 13.90 36.60 -0.92
CA LEU A 246 14.16 35.72 -2.05
C LEU A 246 14.74 34.38 -1.61
N MET A 247 15.77 34.38 -0.76
CA MET A 247 16.38 33.15 -0.23
C MET A 247 15.38 32.31 0.58
N LYS A 248 14.50 32.94 1.36
CA LYS A 248 13.46 32.23 2.11
C LYS A 248 12.44 31.57 1.16
N SER A 249 11.96 32.31 0.16
CA SER A 249 11.04 31.79 -0.86
C SER A 249 11.67 30.65 -1.66
N PHE A 250 12.85 30.87 -2.23
CA PHE A 250 13.59 29.88 -3.01
C PHE A 250 13.85 28.60 -2.22
N ARG A 251 14.34 28.70 -0.97
CA ARG A 251 14.55 27.55 -0.09
C ARG A 251 13.26 26.77 0.18
N SER A 252 12.15 27.48 0.40
CA SER A 252 10.84 26.86 0.61
C SER A 252 10.34 26.11 -0.62
N LEU A 253 10.54 26.66 -1.82
CA LEU A 253 10.20 25.99 -3.08
C LEU A 253 11.11 24.79 -3.35
N VAL A 254 12.43 24.91 -3.15
CA VAL A 254 13.39 23.82 -3.38
C VAL A 254 13.19 22.63 -2.44
N VAL A 255 12.98 22.87 -1.14
CA VAL A 255 12.73 21.77 -0.18
C VAL A 255 11.31 21.23 -0.36
N GLY A 256 10.34 22.08 -0.67
CA GLY A 256 8.98 21.66 -1.06
C GLY A 256 8.95 20.79 -2.32
N ALA A 257 9.83 21.06 -3.30
CA ALA A 257 9.98 20.26 -4.52
C ALA A 257 10.50 18.84 -4.25
N ALA A 258 11.20 18.62 -3.14
CA ALA A 258 11.71 17.31 -2.75
C ALA A 258 10.71 16.50 -1.90
N VAL A 259 9.53 17.04 -1.60
CA VAL A 259 8.46 16.28 -0.95
C VAL A 259 7.97 15.18 -1.89
N ASP A 260 7.74 14.00 -1.32
CA ASP A 260 7.50 12.72 -1.99
C ASP A 260 8.64 12.23 -2.90
N THR A 261 9.82 12.86 -2.87
CA THR A 261 11.04 12.35 -3.52
C THR A 261 12.01 11.74 -2.51
N ASN A 262 12.96 10.95 -3.04
CA ASN A 262 13.97 10.30 -2.23
C ASN A 262 15.11 11.27 -1.88
N VAL A 263 15.46 11.36 -0.61
CA VAL A 263 16.51 12.22 -0.06
C VAL A 263 17.52 11.43 0.78
N LEU A 264 18.68 12.05 1.00
CA LEU A 264 19.72 11.58 1.90
C LEU A 264 19.89 12.60 3.02
N VAL A 265 19.69 12.19 4.27
CA VAL A 265 19.84 13.06 5.45
C VAL A 265 20.99 12.57 6.31
N GLU A 266 21.90 13.48 6.66
CA GLU A 266 23.00 13.26 7.57
C GLU A 266 22.60 13.73 8.97
N ASP A 267 22.88 12.91 9.99
CA ASP A 267 22.67 13.29 11.38
C ASP A 267 23.89 14.01 12.01
N GLN A 268 23.75 14.40 13.27
CA GLN A 268 24.83 15.03 14.05
C GLN A 268 26.06 14.12 14.30
N TYR A 269 25.97 12.82 14.00
CA TYR A 269 27.04 11.83 14.12
C TYR A 269 27.61 11.43 12.75
N ALA A 270 27.30 12.19 11.69
CA ALA A 270 27.64 11.89 10.29
C ALA A 270 27.01 10.59 9.74
N THR A 271 25.92 10.10 10.35
CA THR A 271 25.19 8.93 9.85
C THR A 271 24.27 9.34 8.70
N LEU A 272 24.51 8.81 7.51
CA LEU A 272 23.66 9.03 6.34
C LEU A 272 22.45 8.08 6.35
N THR A 273 21.26 8.66 6.25
CA THR A 273 19.97 7.97 6.18
C THR A 273 19.30 8.29 4.85
N ARG A 274 19.05 7.27 4.02
CA ARG A 274 18.30 7.40 2.76
C ARG A 274 16.81 7.13 3.00
N GLY A 275 15.91 7.94 2.45
CA GLY A 275 14.47 7.73 2.56
C GLY A 275 13.65 8.80 1.85
N ASP A 276 12.33 8.62 1.80
CA ASP A 276 11.43 9.56 1.12
C ASP A 276 11.06 10.71 2.07
N LEU A 277 11.17 11.95 1.60
CA LEU A 277 10.78 13.13 2.38
C LEU A 277 9.25 13.30 2.30
N ARG A 278 8.52 13.08 3.39
CA ARG A 278 7.05 13.18 3.41
C ARG A 278 6.53 14.53 3.87
N ALA A 279 7.25 15.20 4.75
CA ALA A 279 6.93 16.54 5.20
C ALA A 279 8.18 17.27 5.65
N TRP A 280 8.13 18.59 5.62
CA TRP A 280 9.13 19.44 6.26
C TRP A 280 8.46 20.66 6.90
N SER A 281 9.10 21.25 7.89
CA SER A 281 8.69 22.54 8.44
C SER A 281 9.90 23.36 8.87
N GLU A 282 9.76 24.69 8.74
CA GLU A 282 10.70 25.68 9.26
C GLU A 282 9.92 26.75 10.02
N GLN A 283 10.13 26.84 11.34
CA GLN A 283 9.56 27.87 12.21
C GLN A 283 10.64 28.41 13.14
N ASN A 284 10.88 29.72 13.12
CA ASN A 284 11.87 30.38 14.00
C ASN A 284 13.27 29.72 14.02
N GLU A 285 13.78 29.37 12.84
CA GLU A 285 15.04 28.60 12.64
C GLU A 285 15.04 27.15 13.15
N HIS A 286 13.96 26.66 13.77
CA HIS A 286 13.75 25.24 14.00
C HIS A 286 13.30 24.55 12.70
N TRP A 287 14.11 23.60 12.26
CA TRP A 287 13.87 22.71 11.13
C TRP A 287 13.38 21.36 11.61
N ASN A 288 12.39 20.79 10.94
CA ASN A 288 11.99 19.39 11.07
C ASN A 288 11.82 18.79 9.66
N LEU A 289 12.43 17.64 9.40
CA LEU A 289 12.24 16.84 8.18
C LEU A 289 11.70 15.46 8.56
N ASP A 290 10.54 15.11 8.02
CA ASP A 290 9.93 13.79 8.19
C ASP A 290 10.36 12.87 7.05
N VAL A 291 11.27 11.95 7.34
CA VAL A 291 11.92 11.08 6.35
C VAL A 291 11.63 9.62 6.62
N TRP A 292 11.23 8.89 5.56
CA TRP A 292 10.77 7.52 5.62
C TRP A 292 11.71 6.60 4.82
N PRO A 293 12.71 5.96 5.44
CA PRO A 293 13.58 4.98 4.78
C PRO A 293 12.89 3.70 4.33
N SER A 294 11.73 3.39 4.90
CA SER A 294 10.87 2.30 4.48
C SER A 294 9.46 2.51 5.02
N LEU A 295 8.49 1.75 4.49
CA LEU A 295 7.08 1.76 4.94
C LEU A 295 6.88 1.46 6.45
N MET A 296 7.93 1.02 7.15
CA MET A 296 7.91 0.62 8.56
C MET A 296 8.88 1.44 9.44
N LYS A 297 9.59 2.44 8.89
CA LYS A 297 10.56 3.28 9.64
C LYS A 297 10.40 4.76 9.28
N ARG A 298 10.29 5.60 10.31
CA ARG A 298 10.14 7.05 10.22
C ARG A 298 11.14 7.74 11.14
N PHE A 299 11.86 8.72 10.62
CA PHE A 299 12.76 9.58 11.39
C PHE A 299 12.29 11.02 11.28
N ASN A 300 12.23 11.73 12.42
CA ASN A 300 12.08 13.19 12.41
C ASN A 300 13.46 13.79 12.63
N PHE A 301 14.04 14.38 11.59
CA PHE A 301 15.33 15.04 11.68
C PHE A 301 15.13 16.50 12.06
N ALA A 302 15.53 16.87 13.28
CA ALA A 302 15.31 18.19 13.87
C ALA A 302 16.62 18.98 14.06
N SER A 303 16.61 20.29 13.84
CA SER A 303 17.75 21.18 14.11
C SER A 303 17.29 22.61 14.43
N ASP A 304 17.94 23.26 15.38
CA ASP A 304 17.73 24.67 15.75
C ASP A 304 18.53 25.66 14.86
N LYS A 305 19.07 25.16 13.75
CA LYS A 305 19.87 25.92 12.78
C LYS A 305 19.56 25.43 11.36
N GLN A 306 19.68 26.32 10.38
CA GLN A 306 19.53 25.93 8.97
C GLN A 306 20.55 24.81 8.62
N PRO A 307 20.08 23.65 8.13
CA PRO A 307 20.96 22.56 7.72
C PRO A 307 21.74 22.92 6.46
N VAL A 308 22.82 22.18 6.21
CA VAL A 308 23.49 22.22 4.91
C VAL A 308 22.58 21.54 3.88
N ILE A 309 22.12 22.29 2.86
CA ILE A 309 21.28 21.76 1.79
C ILE A 309 22.12 21.63 0.52
N GLU A 310 22.32 20.40 0.07
CA GLU A 310 23.09 20.02 -1.13
C GLU A 310 22.17 19.31 -2.14
N ALA A 311 22.54 19.31 -3.42
CA ALA A 311 21.78 18.72 -4.51
C ALA A 311 22.65 17.71 -5.27
N SER A 312 22.06 16.58 -5.67
CA SER A 312 22.69 15.64 -6.60
C SER A 312 22.90 16.27 -7.98
N ASP A 313 23.72 15.64 -8.81
CA ASP A 313 23.94 16.05 -10.20
C ASP A 313 22.63 16.06 -11.02
N GLU A 314 21.74 15.10 -10.75
CA GLU A 314 20.42 14.99 -11.36
C GLU A 314 19.49 16.12 -10.90
N PHE A 315 19.39 16.36 -9.59
CA PHE A 315 18.58 17.44 -9.03
C PHE A 315 19.10 18.82 -9.47
N ALA A 316 20.42 18.99 -9.58
CA ALA A 316 21.06 20.19 -10.10
C ALA A 316 20.89 20.37 -11.63
N ALA A 317 20.74 19.29 -12.40
CA ALA A 317 20.38 19.34 -13.82
C ALA A 317 18.91 19.75 -14.02
N TRP A 318 18.00 19.20 -13.21
CA TRP A 318 16.59 19.59 -13.13
C TRP A 318 16.45 21.07 -12.75
N LEU A 319 17.09 21.55 -11.66
CA LEU A 319 17.05 22.97 -11.26
C LEU A 319 17.49 23.95 -12.35
N ARG A 320 18.35 23.53 -13.28
CA ARG A 320 18.83 24.37 -14.40
C ARG A 320 17.89 24.40 -15.61
N GLY A 321 16.84 23.58 -15.64
CA GLY A 321 15.92 23.48 -16.78
C GLY A 321 16.55 22.80 -18.00
N SER A 322 17.35 21.75 -17.76
CA SER A 322 17.99 20.97 -18.82
C SER A 322 16.97 20.05 -19.50
N ALA A 323 16.45 20.52 -20.66
CA ALA A 323 15.77 19.77 -21.73
C ALA A 323 14.93 18.52 -21.35
#